data_AF-A0A941NVU2-F1
#
_entry.id   AF-A0A941NVU2-F1
#
_cell.length_a   1.000
_cell.length_b   1.000
_cell.length_c   1.000
_cell.angle_alpha   90.00
_cell.angle_beta   90.00
_cell.angle_gamma   90.00
#
_symmetry.space_group_name_H-M   'P 1'
#
loop_
_entity.id
_entity.type
_entity.pdbx_description
1 polymer ?
#
loop_
_entity_poly.entity_id
_entity_poly.type
_entity_poly.pdbx_seq_one_letter_code
_entity_poly.pdbx_strand_id
1 'polypeptide(L)'
;MANSKIKDTFKWFLIFLLSLNIIVIFIDMINITPQFQKTFRAIIFFNAIIFTLYFLKKARLDQALTYIIVCVLFNPYYAIYFENQIWLVLEFPILCLFIHRMYFLLFEKQLSQVEKDADKIDQYFKELEHTIATLTYHQISIYIKRKYPQSSQIGTESITWTIPGLDDVEFEILREFYSLGKNSKGGVNAKLMNKYHNMEAHLNFNLTEEVKYTIIEGKGKNKPNRLAKHIKTVLVTKYHYLDI
;
A
#
# COMPACT_ATOMS: atom_id res chain seq x y z
N MET A 1 -1.18 3.98 -25.88
CA MET A 1 -1.28 5.44 -25.61
C MET A 1 -2.66 5.89 -25.11
N ALA A 2 -3.80 5.48 -25.70
CA ALA A 2 -5.14 5.89 -25.23
C ALA A 2 -5.43 5.49 -23.76
N ASN A 3 -4.89 4.36 -23.32
CA ASN A 3 -5.10 3.82 -21.99
C ASN A 3 -4.34 4.56 -20.86
N SER A 4 -3.35 5.42 -21.18
CA SER A 4 -2.71 6.28 -20.18
C SER A 4 -3.48 7.60 -20.03
N LYS A 5 -3.91 8.21 -21.15
CA LYS A 5 -4.70 9.45 -21.14
C LYS A 5 -5.99 9.31 -20.32
N ILE A 6 -6.75 8.23 -20.51
CA ILE A 6 -7.98 7.97 -19.72
C ILE A 6 -7.68 7.84 -18.22
N LYS A 7 -6.53 7.22 -17.86
CA LYS A 7 -6.10 7.08 -16.46
C LYS A 7 -5.70 8.42 -15.85
N ASP A 8 -5.01 9.26 -16.61
CA ASP A 8 -4.61 10.59 -16.16
C ASP A 8 -5.83 11.51 -16.04
N THR A 9 -6.77 11.48 -16.97
CA THR A 9 -8.04 12.22 -16.90
C THR A 9 -8.89 11.79 -15.70
N PHE A 10 -8.98 10.48 -15.43
CA PHE A 10 -9.70 9.98 -14.25
C PHE A 10 -9.03 10.41 -12.94
N LYS A 11 -7.70 10.42 -12.89
CA LYS A 11 -6.94 10.93 -11.73
C LYS A 11 -7.22 12.40 -11.48
N TRP A 12 -7.20 13.23 -12.52
CA TRP A 12 -7.53 14.66 -12.41
C TRP A 12 -8.98 14.90 -12.04
N PHE A 13 -9.91 14.08 -12.56
CA PHE A 13 -11.31 14.08 -12.15
C PHE A 13 -11.45 13.77 -10.65
N LEU A 14 -10.77 12.74 -10.14
CA LEU A 14 -10.77 12.42 -8.71
C LEU A 14 -10.20 13.56 -7.85
N ILE A 15 -9.10 14.18 -8.28
CA ILE A 15 -8.50 15.34 -7.59
C ILE A 15 -9.47 16.51 -7.57
N PHE A 16 -10.10 16.82 -8.71
CA PHE A 16 -11.10 17.87 -8.82
C PHE A 16 -12.27 17.65 -7.87
N LEU A 17 -12.81 16.43 -7.83
CA LEU A 17 -13.87 16.06 -6.90
C LEU A 17 -13.41 16.17 -5.44
N LEU A 18 -12.21 15.69 -5.10
CA LEU A 18 -11.64 15.80 -3.75
C LEU A 18 -11.52 17.27 -3.32
N SER A 19 -11.02 18.15 -4.19
CA SER A 19 -10.91 19.58 -3.93
C SER A 19 -12.28 20.23 -3.71
N LEU A 20 -13.30 19.87 -4.51
CA LEU A 20 -14.67 20.36 -4.30
C LEU A 20 -15.22 19.93 -2.92
N ASN A 21 -15.04 18.66 -2.54
CA ASN A 21 -15.51 18.14 -1.25
C ASN A 21 -14.80 18.80 -0.05
N ILE A 22 -13.51 19.11 -0.17
CA ILE A 22 -12.76 19.85 0.87
C ILE A 22 -13.30 21.28 0.99
N ILE A 23 -13.55 21.97 -0.14
CA ILE A 23 -14.13 23.31 -0.15
C ILE A 23 -15.51 23.32 0.55
N VAL A 24 -16.31 22.26 0.38
CA VAL A 24 -17.61 22.13 1.07
C VAL A 24 -17.45 22.12 2.60
N ILE A 25 -16.48 21.37 3.14
CA ILE A 25 -16.22 21.33 4.59
C ILE A 25 -15.92 22.74 5.13
N PHE A 26 -15.09 23.50 4.42
CA PHE A 26 -14.75 24.87 4.84
C PHE A 26 -15.95 25.82 4.75
N ILE A 27 -16.80 25.67 3.74
CA ILE A 27 -18.00 26.51 3.56
C ILE A 27 -19.06 26.21 4.62
N ASP A 28 -19.28 24.93 4.95
CA ASP A 28 -20.20 24.52 6.02
C ASP A 28 -19.70 25.01 7.39
N MET A 29 -18.39 25.05 7.65
CA MET A 29 -17.82 25.64 8.87
C MET A 29 -18.02 27.16 8.96
N ILE A 30 -18.16 27.87 7.84
CA ILE A 30 -18.30 29.34 7.79
C ILE A 30 -19.78 29.78 7.73
N ASN A 31 -20.73 28.83 7.71
CA ASN A 31 -22.18 29.07 7.77
C ASN A 31 -22.69 29.98 6.63
N ILE A 32 -22.23 29.72 5.40
CA ILE A 32 -22.60 30.47 4.20
C ILE A 32 -24.01 30.04 3.70
N THR A 33 -24.70 30.94 3.00
CA THR A 33 -26.11 30.91 2.59
C THR A 33 -26.68 29.54 2.11
N PRO A 34 -27.96 29.25 2.41
CA PRO A 34 -28.59 27.93 2.20
C PRO A 34 -28.66 27.44 0.74
N GLN A 35 -28.56 28.35 -0.24
CA GLN A 35 -28.48 27.97 -1.66
C GLN A 35 -27.18 27.24 -2.02
N PHE A 36 -26.07 27.58 -1.37
CA PHE A 36 -24.80 26.90 -1.58
C PHE A 36 -24.83 25.48 -1.01
N GLN A 37 -25.40 25.30 0.19
CA GLN A 37 -25.56 23.98 0.82
C GLN A 37 -26.34 22.98 -0.06
N LYS A 38 -27.42 23.41 -0.71
CA LYS A 38 -28.20 22.56 -1.62
C LYS A 38 -27.41 22.13 -2.86
N THR A 39 -26.62 23.04 -3.42
CA THR A 39 -25.77 22.77 -4.59
C THR A 39 -24.65 21.79 -4.23
N PHE A 40 -24.05 21.94 -3.06
CA PHE A 40 -23.00 21.03 -2.58
C PHE A 40 -23.49 19.62 -2.28
N ARG A 41 -24.63 19.49 -1.59
CA ARG A 41 -25.29 18.19 -1.37
C ARG A 41 -25.55 17.47 -2.68
N ALA A 42 -26.03 18.19 -3.70
CA ALA A 42 -26.23 17.62 -5.03
C ALA A 42 -24.91 17.10 -5.64
N ILE A 43 -23.82 17.85 -5.53
CA ILE A 43 -22.50 17.40 -6.01
C ILE A 43 -22.04 16.13 -5.30
N ILE A 44 -22.14 16.06 -3.97
CA ILE A 44 -21.76 14.87 -3.19
C ILE A 44 -22.62 13.68 -3.59
N PHE A 45 -23.93 13.88 -3.68
CA PHE A 45 -24.91 12.89 -4.07
C PHE A 45 -24.62 12.28 -5.45
N PHE A 46 -24.44 13.11 -6.48
CA PHE A 46 -24.16 12.61 -7.83
C PHE A 46 -22.82 11.87 -7.91
N ASN A 47 -21.81 12.32 -7.17
CA ASN A 47 -20.54 11.59 -7.09
C ASN A 47 -20.70 10.24 -6.41
N ALA A 48 -21.45 10.18 -5.31
CA ALA A 48 -21.73 8.94 -4.62
C ALA A 48 -22.49 7.94 -5.52
N ILE A 49 -23.41 8.40 -6.38
CA ILE A 49 -24.05 7.56 -7.40
C ILE A 49 -23.01 6.99 -8.38
N ILE A 50 -22.14 7.84 -8.92
CA ILE A 50 -21.10 7.42 -9.86
C ILE A 50 -20.20 6.35 -9.22
N PHE A 51 -19.77 6.55 -7.97
CA PHE A 51 -18.93 5.59 -7.25
C PHE A 51 -19.68 4.30 -6.89
N THR A 52 -20.96 4.38 -6.53
CA THR A 52 -21.80 3.19 -6.29
C THR A 52 -21.82 2.31 -7.53
N LEU A 53 -22.13 2.90 -8.69
CA LEU A 53 -22.16 2.18 -9.97
C LEU A 53 -20.79 1.61 -10.35
N TYR A 54 -19.72 2.37 -10.10
CA TYR A 54 -18.34 1.92 -10.32
C TYR A 54 -17.98 0.68 -9.48
N PHE A 55 -18.30 0.69 -8.18
CA PHE A 55 -17.96 -0.42 -7.29
C PHE A 55 -18.86 -1.64 -7.46
N LEU A 56 -20.13 -1.46 -7.83
CA LEU A 56 -21.01 -2.56 -8.25
C LEU A 56 -20.45 -3.25 -9.50
N LYS A 57 -19.96 -2.50 -10.50
CA LYS A 57 -19.29 -3.08 -11.68
C LYS A 57 -18.02 -3.88 -11.33
N LYS A 58 -17.35 -3.55 -10.21
CA LYS A 58 -16.18 -4.26 -9.69
C LYS A 58 -16.53 -5.37 -8.67
N ALA A 59 -17.81 -5.67 -8.46
CA ALA A 59 -18.29 -6.64 -7.48
C ALA A 59 -17.81 -6.39 -6.03
N ARG A 60 -17.55 -5.12 -5.66
CA ARG A 60 -17.16 -4.72 -4.30
C ARG A 60 -18.36 -4.13 -3.53
N LEU A 61 -19.15 -5.03 -2.92
CA LEU A 61 -20.41 -4.69 -2.25
C LEU A 61 -20.21 -3.83 -1.00
N ASP A 62 -19.15 -4.08 -0.24
CA ASP A 62 -18.77 -3.30 0.95
C ASP A 62 -18.55 -1.81 0.63
N GLN A 63 -17.85 -1.54 -0.48
CA GLN A 63 -17.56 -0.19 -0.94
C GLN A 63 -18.81 0.45 -1.53
N ALA A 64 -19.56 -0.28 -2.35
CA ALA A 64 -20.84 0.20 -2.90
C ALA A 64 -21.83 0.61 -1.79
N LEU A 65 -21.94 -0.17 -0.71
CA LEU A 65 -22.82 0.14 0.43
C LEU A 65 -22.43 1.45 1.11
N THR A 66 -21.13 1.72 1.25
CA THR A 66 -20.63 2.99 1.81
C THR A 66 -21.11 4.18 0.98
N TYR A 67 -21.06 4.09 -0.35
CA TYR A 67 -21.53 5.17 -1.23
C TYR A 67 -23.06 5.27 -1.30
N ILE A 68 -23.79 4.17 -1.13
CA ILE A 68 -25.26 4.20 -0.99
C ILE A 68 -25.66 4.97 0.28
N ILE A 69 -24.98 4.75 1.40
CA ILE A 69 -25.21 5.50 2.64
C ILE A 69 -24.98 7.00 2.41
N VAL A 70 -23.90 7.38 1.71
CA VAL A 70 -23.64 8.77 1.33
C VAL A 70 -24.75 9.34 0.44
N CYS A 71 -25.25 8.57 -0.54
CA CYS A 71 -26.38 8.99 -1.37
C CYS A 71 -27.64 9.29 -0.55
N VAL A 72 -27.93 8.48 0.47
CA VAL A 72 -29.11 8.69 1.33
C VAL A 72 -28.96 9.96 2.17
N LEU A 73 -27.79 10.17 2.75
CA LEU A 73 -27.51 11.31 3.64
C LEU A 73 -27.45 12.66 2.90
N PHE A 74 -26.85 12.68 1.71
CA PHE A 74 -26.64 13.92 0.95
C PHE A 74 -27.70 14.14 -0.14
N ASN A 75 -28.84 13.44 -0.08
CA ASN A 75 -29.89 13.54 -1.10
C ASN A 75 -30.49 14.97 -1.15
N PRO A 76 -30.37 15.71 -2.27
CA PRO A 76 -30.84 17.09 -2.35
C PRO A 76 -32.37 17.22 -2.52
N TYR A 77 -33.09 16.10 -2.70
CA TYR A 77 -34.53 16.06 -2.99
C TYR A 77 -35.39 15.64 -1.80
N TYR A 78 -34.81 15.04 -0.74
CA TYR A 78 -35.54 14.69 0.48
C TYR A 78 -35.27 15.72 1.58
N ALA A 79 -36.31 16.47 1.94
CA ALA A 79 -36.23 17.61 2.87
C ALA A 79 -36.26 17.23 4.37
N ILE A 80 -36.33 15.93 4.70
CA ILE A 80 -36.59 15.43 6.06
C ILE A 80 -35.44 15.77 7.05
N TYR A 81 -34.29 16.23 6.55
CA TYR A 81 -33.04 16.33 7.32
C TYR A 81 -32.55 17.76 7.59
N PHE A 82 -33.18 18.78 7.02
CA PHE A 82 -32.65 20.16 7.07
C PHE A 82 -32.68 20.80 8.47
N GLU A 83 -33.40 20.23 9.42
CA GLU A 83 -33.62 20.86 10.74
C GLU A 83 -33.14 20.02 11.93
N ASN A 84 -32.69 18.79 11.69
CA ASN A 84 -32.42 17.85 12.78
C ASN A 84 -30.91 17.75 13.06
N GLN A 85 -30.47 18.27 14.21
CA GLN A 85 -29.05 18.38 14.59
C GLN A 85 -28.28 17.06 14.53
N ILE A 86 -28.95 15.92 14.76
CA ILE A 86 -28.35 14.59 14.66
C ILE A 86 -27.81 14.32 13.23
N TRP A 87 -28.51 14.82 12.21
CA TRP A 87 -28.12 14.62 10.81
C TRP A 87 -26.89 15.44 10.43
N LEU A 88 -26.80 16.69 10.90
CA LEU A 88 -25.60 17.53 10.76
C LEU A 88 -24.36 16.87 11.40
N VAL A 89 -24.53 16.24 12.56
CA VAL A 89 -23.46 15.51 13.26
C VAL A 89 -23.03 14.24 12.50
N LEU A 90 -23.96 13.56 11.81
CA LEU A 90 -23.66 12.35 11.02
C LEU A 90 -23.05 12.66 9.64
N GLU A 91 -23.38 13.80 9.04
CA GLU A 91 -22.87 14.21 7.74
C GLU A 91 -21.35 14.41 7.74
N PHE A 92 -20.81 15.03 8.78
CA PHE A 92 -19.38 15.29 8.89
C PHE A 92 -18.50 14.02 8.87
N PRO A 93 -18.68 13.02 9.76
CA PRO A 93 -17.88 11.80 9.74
C PRO A 93 -18.07 10.99 8.45
N ILE A 94 -19.26 11.01 7.86
CA ILE A 94 -19.55 10.28 6.62
C ILE A 94 -18.93 10.97 5.41
N LEU A 95 -18.86 12.30 5.40
CA LEU A 95 -18.11 13.07 4.42
C LEU A 95 -16.60 12.81 4.57
N CYS A 96 -16.08 12.74 5.79
CA CYS A 96 -14.69 12.33 6.03
C CYS A 96 -14.40 10.92 5.49
N LEU A 97 -15.30 9.96 5.73
CA LEU A 97 -15.19 8.61 5.16
C LEU A 97 -15.25 8.62 3.63
N PHE A 98 -16.15 9.41 3.04
CA PHE A 98 -16.27 9.56 1.59
C PHE A 98 -15.00 10.13 0.96
N ILE A 99 -14.47 11.22 1.50
CA ILE A 99 -13.21 11.84 1.10
C ILE A 99 -12.05 10.86 1.24
N HIS A 100 -11.99 10.16 2.38
CA HIS A 100 -10.96 9.15 2.65
C HIS A 100 -11.02 8.02 1.61
N ARG A 101 -12.20 7.50 1.29
CA ARG A 101 -12.39 6.44 0.28
C ARG A 101 -12.03 6.92 -1.13
N MET A 102 -12.41 8.14 -1.51
CA MET A 102 -11.99 8.76 -2.77
C MET A 102 -10.47 8.92 -2.85
N TYR A 103 -9.85 9.33 -1.74
CA TYR A 103 -8.40 9.41 -1.64
C TYR A 103 -7.76 8.02 -1.84
N PHE A 104 -8.29 6.95 -1.26
CA PHE A 104 -7.80 5.58 -1.53
C PHE A 104 -7.93 5.17 -3.00
N LEU A 105 -9.04 5.53 -3.64
CA LEU A 105 -9.31 5.28 -5.06
C LEU A 105 -8.22 5.89 -5.97
N LEU A 106 -7.73 7.09 -5.64
CA LEU A 106 -6.64 7.75 -6.36
C LEU A 106 -5.36 6.90 -6.40
N PHE A 107 -5.11 6.15 -5.33
CA PHE A 107 -3.91 5.33 -5.16
C PHE A 107 -4.16 3.84 -5.36
N GLU A 108 -5.38 3.39 -5.67
CA GLU A 108 -5.78 1.99 -5.76
C GLU A 108 -4.82 1.18 -6.65
N LYS A 109 -4.46 1.72 -7.82
CA LYS A 109 -3.52 1.05 -8.73
C LYS A 109 -2.12 0.92 -8.14
N GLN A 110 -1.65 1.95 -7.43
CA GLN A 110 -0.34 1.92 -6.79
C GLN A 110 -0.33 0.94 -5.63
N LEU A 111 -1.36 0.96 -4.78
CA LEU A 111 -1.53 0.04 -3.66
C LEU A 111 -1.64 -1.41 -4.14
N SER A 112 -2.44 -1.69 -5.16
CA SER A 112 -2.51 -3.02 -5.78
C SER A 112 -1.17 -3.47 -6.36
N GLN A 113 -0.35 -2.55 -6.87
CA GLN A 113 1.01 -2.89 -7.29
C GLN A 113 1.90 -3.20 -6.09
N VAL A 114 1.78 -2.46 -4.98
CA VAL A 114 2.51 -2.74 -3.74
C VAL A 114 2.15 -4.12 -3.20
N GLU A 115 0.87 -4.50 -3.23
CA GLU A 115 0.43 -5.84 -2.84
C GLU A 115 1.10 -6.92 -3.70
N LYS A 116 1.15 -6.73 -5.02
CA LYS A 116 1.87 -7.66 -5.92
C LYS A 116 3.36 -7.70 -5.64
N ASP A 117 3.96 -6.57 -5.31
CA ASP A 117 5.39 -6.50 -4.97
C ASP A 117 5.65 -7.24 -3.65
N ALA A 118 4.77 -7.09 -2.65
CA ALA A 118 4.82 -7.86 -1.40
C ALA A 118 4.65 -9.37 -1.65
N ASP A 119 3.70 -9.77 -2.50
CA ASP A 119 3.48 -11.16 -2.87
C ASP A 119 4.75 -11.77 -3.50
N LYS A 120 5.44 -11.02 -4.38
CA LYS A 120 6.70 -11.47 -4.97
C LYS A 120 7.84 -11.56 -3.95
N ILE A 121 7.93 -10.61 -3.02
CA ILE A 121 8.95 -10.62 -1.96
C ILE A 121 8.77 -11.88 -1.09
N ASP A 122 7.54 -12.17 -0.65
CA ASP A 122 7.23 -13.36 0.15
C ASP A 122 7.55 -14.66 -0.61
N GLN A 123 7.09 -14.78 -1.86
CA GLN A 123 7.40 -15.94 -2.71
C GLN A 123 8.90 -16.14 -2.87
N TYR A 124 9.64 -15.06 -3.08
CA TYR A 124 11.08 -15.13 -3.27
C TYR A 124 11.82 -15.52 -2.00
N PHE A 125 11.43 -14.98 -0.83
CA PHE A 125 12.03 -15.40 0.42
C PHE A 125 11.76 -16.88 0.71
N LYS A 126 10.57 -17.40 0.42
CA LYS A 126 10.26 -18.84 0.55
C LYS A 126 11.08 -19.71 -0.40
N GLU A 127 11.28 -19.28 -1.65
CA GLU A 127 12.16 -19.97 -2.61
C GLU A 127 13.61 -19.98 -2.12
N LEU A 128 14.07 -18.85 -1.58
CA LEU A 128 15.40 -18.73 -1.02
C LEU A 128 15.58 -19.56 0.24
N GLU A 129 14.61 -19.62 1.13
CA GLU A 129 14.68 -20.41 2.38
C GLU A 129 15.15 -21.84 2.08
N HIS A 130 14.49 -22.51 1.12
CA HIS A 130 14.87 -23.86 0.71
C HIS A 130 16.29 -23.90 0.11
N THR A 131 16.66 -22.90 -0.68
CA THR A 131 17.94 -22.85 -1.38
C THR A 131 19.11 -22.56 -0.43
N ILE A 132 18.93 -21.65 0.53
CA ILE A 132 20.00 -21.19 1.42
C ILE A 132 20.20 -22.13 2.61
N ALA A 133 19.16 -22.85 3.06
CA ALA A 133 19.27 -23.80 4.17
C ALA A 133 20.24 -24.96 3.87
N THR A 134 20.53 -25.21 2.59
CA THR A 134 21.31 -26.37 2.13
C THR A 134 22.66 -26.02 1.51
N LEU A 135 22.97 -24.72 1.35
CA LEU A 135 24.13 -24.25 0.62
C LEU A 135 25.04 -23.39 1.50
N THR A 136 26.35 -23.52 1.28
CA THR A 136 27.34 -22.60 1.85
C THR A 136 27.25 -21.22 1.18
N TYR A 137 27.75 -20.17 1.84
CA TYR A 137 27.81 -18.83 1.25
C TYR A 137 28.43 -18.80 -0.16
N HIS A 138 29.51 -19.56 -0.38
CA HIS A 138 30.16 -19.62 -1.69
C HIS A 138 29.27 -20.29 -2.75
N GLN A 139 28.53 -21.34 -2.39
CA GLN A 139 27.58 -21.98 -3.30
C GLN A 139 26.38 -21.06 -3.61
N ILE A 140 25.89 -20.34 -2.60
CA ILE A 140 24.82 -19.35 -2.77
C ILE A 140 25.29 -18.22 -3.70
N SER A 141 26.52 -17.71 -3.53
CA SER A 141 27.06 -16.64 -4.38
C SER A 141 27.12 -17.04 -5.85
N ILE A 142 27.58 -18.27 -6.13
CA ILE A 142 27.60 -18.82 -7.48
C ILE A 142 26.18 -18.98 -8.04
N TYR A 143 25.26 -19.50 -7.22
CA TYR A 143 23.86 -19.66 -7.61
C TYR A 143 23.23 -18.31 -8.00
N ILE A 144 23.36 -17.30 -7.16
CA ILE A 144 22.83 -15.95 -7.41
C ILE A 144 23.45 -15.34 -8.66
N LYS A 145 24.78 -15.44 -8.83
CA LYS A 145 25.45 -14.91 -10.03
C LYS A 145 24.98 -15.57 -11.31
N ARG A 146 24.70 -16.87 -11.28
CA ARG A 146 24.16 -17.60 -12.44
C ARG A 146 22.72 -17.22 -12.75
N LYS A 147 21.87 -17.05 -11.72
CA LYS A 147 20.45 -16.71 -11.89
C LYS A 147 20.24 -15.23 -12.26
N TYR A 148 21.09 -14.34 -11.75
CA TYR A 148 20.98 -12.89 -11.89
C TYR A 148 22.30 -12.25 -12.35
N PRO A 149 22.83 -12.62 -13.54
CA PRO A 149 24.19 -12.23 -13.93
C PRO A 149 24.41 -10.73 -14.08
N GLN A 150 23.37 -10.01 -14.54
CA GLN A 150 23.42 -8.57 -14.81
C GLN A 150 23.06 -7.69 -13.61
N SER A 151 22.30 -8.21 -12.65
CA SER A 151 21.85 -7.45 -11.47
C SER A 151 22.56 -7.85 -10.18
N SER A 152 23.46 -8.84 -10.19
CA SER A 152 24.22 -9.26 -9.01
C SER A 152 25.63 -8.66 -8.92
N GLN A 153 25.97 -8.18 -7.74
CA GLN A 153 27.31 -7.74 -7.35
C GLN A 153 27.83 -8.65 -6.23
N ILE A 154 29.02 -9.22 -6.44
CA ILE A 154 29.68 -10.07 -5.44
C ILE A 154 30.78 -9.23 -4.79
N GLY A 155 30.55 -8.82 -3.55
CA GLY A 155 31.55 -8.21 -2.70
C GLY A 155 32.31 -9.26 -1.89
N THR A 156 33.33 -8.80 -1.17
CA THR A 156 34.16 -9.65 -0.28
C THR A 156 33.37 -10.14 0.94
N GLU A 157 32.43 -9.32 1.42
CA GLU A 157 31.67 -9.53 2.66
C GLU A 157 30.18 -9.74 2.43
N SER A 158 29.65 -9.36 1.26
CA SER A 158 28.25 -9.55 0.93
C SER A 158 28.03 -9.83 -0.56
N ILE A 159 26.89 -10.42 -0.88
CA ILE A 159 26.38 -10.52 -2.26
C ILE A 159 25.08 -9.73 -2.28
N THR A 160 24.97 -8.81 -3.24
CA THR A 160 23.74 -8.05 -3.48
C THR A 160 23.19 -8.33 -4.86
N TRP A 161 21.86 -8.30 -5.02
CA TRP A 161 21.21 -8.42 -6.32
C TRP A 161 19.79 -7.86 -6.32
N THR A 162 19.27 -7.59 -7.52
CA THR A 162 17.86 -7.24 -7.72
C THR A 162 17.17 -8.26 -8.62
N ILE A 163 15.84 -8.41 -8.44
CA ILE A 163 15.01 -9.32 -9.23
C ILE A 163 14.29 -8.50 -10.32
N PRO A 164 14.24 -8.98 -11.57
CA PRO A 164 13.50 -8.29 -12.63
C PRO A 164 12.04 -8.01 -12.23
N GLY A 165 11.65 -6.73 -12.28
CA GLY A 165 10.30 -6.30 -11.90
C GLY A 165 10.08 -6.17 -10.39
N LEU A 166 11.17 -6.10 -9.62
CA LEU A 166 11.28 -5.63 -8.24
C LEU A 166 12.51 -4.73 -8.11
N ASP A 167 12.64 -3.76 -9.01
CA ASP A 167 13.87 -2.94 -9.14
C ASP A 167 14.08 -2.01 -7.92
N ASP A 168 13.03 -1.74 -7.16
CA ASP A 168 13.04 -0.96 -5.91
C ASP A 168 13.37 -1.83 -4.68
N VAL A 169 13.81 -3.08 -4.86
CA VAL A 169 14.19 -3.99 -3.77
C VAL A 169 15.55 -4.62 -4.08
N GLU A 170 16.52 -4.32 -3.23
CA GLU A 170 17.85 -4.93 -3.28
C GLU A 170 17.95 -6.03 -2.22
N PHE A 171 18.24 -7.25 -2.67
CA PHE A 171 18.50 -8.36 -1.78
C PHE A 171 19.98 -8.42 -1.44
N GLU A 172 20.30 -8.75 -0.20
CA GLU A 172 21.66 -8.85 0.34
C GLU A 172 21.79 -10.08 1.22
N ILE A 173 22.92 -10.77 1.05
CA ILE A 173 23.38 -11.81 1.97
C ILE A 173 24.75 -11.41 2.50
N LEU A 174 24.89 -11.30 3.83
CA LEU A 174 26.17 -11.09 4.50
C LEU A 174 26.88 -12.43 4.71
N ARG A 175 28.18 -12.46 4.42
CA ARG A 175 29.06 -13.62 4.61
C ARG A 175 29.10 -14.08 6.06
N GLU A 176 29.00 -13.14 7.00
CA GLU A 176 29.03 -13.39 8.44
C GLU A 176 27.93 -14.34 8.89
N PHE A 177 26.75 -14.28 8.26
CA PHE A 177 25.62 -15.19 8.50
C PHE A 177 25.94 -16.67 8.16
N TYR A 178 27.06 -16.94 7.50
CA TYR A 178 27.44 -18.29 7.08
C TYR A 178 28.82 -18.71 7.62
N SER A 179 29.36 -17.99 8.61
CA SER A 179 30.64 -18.33 9.23
C SER A 179 30.51 -19.56 10.16
N LEU A 180 31.44 -20.51 9.97
CA LEU A 180 31.38 -21.91 10.41
C LEU A 180 31.49 -22.11 11.93
N GLY A 181 30.63 -23.00 12.46
CA GLY A 181 30.91 -23.76 13.68
C GLY A 181 29.89 -23.61 14.80
N LYS A 182 28.83 -24.43 14.73
CA LYS A 182 27.77 -24.64 15.74
C LYS A 182 26.76 -23.48 15.86
N ASN A 183 25.52 -23.76 15.41
CA ASN A 183 24.34 -22.88 15.40
C ASN A 183 24.37 -21.77 14.31
N SER A 184 24.61 -22.15 13.05
CA SER A 184 24.74 -21.19 11.93
C SER A 184 23.42 -20.44 11.68
N LYS A 185 23.37 -19.20 12.16
CA LYS A 185 22.32 -18.22 11.91
C LYS A 185 22.55 -17.58 10.54
N GLY A 186 21.76 -18.00 9.55
CA GLY A 186 21.72 -17.47 8.19
C GLY A 186 20.77 -16.29 8.07
N GLY A 187 20.92 -15.45 7.04
CA GLY A 187 19.93 -14.42 6.77
C GLY A 187 19.99 -13.86 5.36
N VAL A 188 18.84 -13.41 4.87
CA VAL A 188 18.72 -12.61 3.64
C VAL A 188 17.98 -11.34 4.01
N ASN A 189 18.58 -10.20 3.67
CA ASN A 189 17.96 -8.90 3.84
C ASN A 189 17.43 -8.45 2.48
N ALA A 190 16.21 -7.93 2.43
CA ALA A 190 15.68 -7.21 1.30
C ALA A 190 15.56 -5.74 1.71
N LYS A 191 16.46 -4.91 1.21
CA LYS A 191 16.43 -3.46 1.39
C LYS A 191 15.44 -2.86 0.40
N LEU A 192 14.40 -2.24 0.93
CA LEU A 192 13.39 -1.58 0.11
C LEU A 192 13.85 -0.15 -0.16
N MET A 193 14.19 0.12 -1.43
CA MET A 193 14.83 1.33 -1.90
C MET A 193 13.81 2.25 -2.60
N ASN A 194 14.22 3.49 -2.92
CA ASN A 194 13.49 4.44 -3.76
C ASN A 194 12.00 4.61 -3.37
N LYS A 195 11.11 3.90 -4.08
CA LYS A 195 9.65 3.89 -3.91
C LYS A 195 9.21 3.40 -2.54
N TYR A 196 10.02 2.60 -1.85
CA TYR A 196 9.68 1.96 -0.58
C TYR A 196 10.65 2.36 0.53
N HIS A 197 10.98 3.65 0.57
CA HIS A 197 12.02 4.23 1.40
C HIS A 197 11.99 3.78 2.87
N ASN A 198 13.18 3.46 3.39
CA ASN A 198 13.44 3.16 4.81
C ASN A 198 12.67 1.97 5.38
N MET A 199 12.50 0.91 4.58
CA MET A 199 12.02 -0.38 5.08
C MET A 199 12.98 -1.48 4.69
N GLU A 200 13.10 -2.48 5.55
CA GLU A 200 13.87 -3.69 5.28
C GLU A 200 13.02 -4.89 5.68
N ALA A 201 12.92 -5.87 4.78
CA ALA A 201 12.33 -7.17 5.11
C ALA A 201 13.48 -8.18 5.27
N HIS A 202 13.38 -9.07 6.24
CA HIS A 202 14.44 -10.02 6.54
C HIS A 202 13.88 -11.42 6.62
N LEU A 203 14.63 -12.35 6.05
CA LEU A 203 14.52 -13.77 6.29
C LEU A 203 15.63 -14.15 7.26
N ASN A 204 15.28 -14.50 8.50
CA ASN A 204 16.23 -14.95 9.51
C ASN A 204 16.14 -16.48 9.63
N PHE A 205 17.20 -17.15 9.25
CA PHE A 205 17.32 -18.60 9.31
C PHE A 205 18.20 -19.00 10.50
N ASN A 206 17.77 -19.99 11.25
CA ASN A 206 18.60 -20.65 12.24
C ASN A 206 18.35 -22.16 12.09
N LEU A 207 19.40 -22.98 11.93
CA LEU A 207 19.24 -24.45 11.81
C LEU A 207 18.49 -25.09 12.97
N THR A 208 18.38 -24.40 14.11
CA THR A 208 17.78 -24.91 15.36
C THR A 208 16.43 -24.31 15.71
N GLU A 209 15.96 -23.29 14.98
CA GLU A 209 14.68 -22.63 15.22
C GLU A 209 13.87 -22.52 13.92
N GLU A 210 12.57 -22.32 14.03
CA GLU A 210 11.74 -21.99 12.86
C GLU A 210 12.23 -20.68 12.21
N VAL A 211 12.13 -20.65 10.89
CA VAL A 211 12.52 -19.49 10.07
C VAL A 211 11.62 -18.31 10.41
N LYS A 212 12.24 -17.18 10.75
CA LYS A 212 11.52 -15.97 11.16
C LYS A 212 11.61 -14.93 10.06
N TYR A 213 10.45 -14.54 9.57
CA TYR A 213 10.27 -13.45 8.63
C TYR A 213 10.00 -12.17 9.40
N THR A 214 10.80 -11.14 9.19
CA THR A 214 10.67 -9.89 9.96
C THR A 214 10.63 -8.70 9.00
N ILE A 215 9.99 -7.62 9.43
CA ILE A 215 10.05 -6.34 8.73
C ILE A 215 10.46 -5.25 9.72
N ILE A 216 11.46 -4.48 9.33
CA ILE A 216 12.10 -3.46 10.16
C ILE A 216 11.91 -2.12 9.47
N GLU A 217 11.47 -1.13 10.25
CA GLU A 217 11.49 0.27 9.84
C GLU A 217 12.89 0.84 10.12
N GLY A 218 13.56 1.27 9.04
CA GLY A 218 14.94 1.77 9.13
C GLY A 218 15.03 2.97 10.08
N LYS A 219 16.02 2.94 10.99
CA LYS A 219 16.26 4.03 11.94
C LYS A 219 16.95 5.20 11.21
N GLY A 220 16.22 6.29 10.96
CA GLY A 220 16.77 7.47 10.29
C GLY A 220 15.86 8.70 10.32
N LYS A 221 16.37 9.86 9.86
CA LYS A 221 15.60 11.11 9.79
C LYS A 221 14.46 11.06 8.75
N ASN A 222 14.63 10.25 7.71
CA ASN A 222 13.61 10.09 6.68
C ASN A 222 12.58 9.06 7.16
N LYS A 223 11.30 9.45 7.25
CA LYS A 223 10.23 8.52 7.62
C LYS A 223 9.87 7.64 6.42
N PRO A 224 9.41 6.39 6.63
CA PRO A 224 8.90 5.58 5.53
C PRO A 224 7.72 6.26 4.88
N ASN A 225 7.70 6.24 3.55
CA ASN A 225 6.62 6.81 2.78
C ASN A 225 5.35 5.93 2.88
N ARG A 226 4.24 6.42 2.32
CA ARG A 226 2.96 5.69 2.39
C ARG A 226 3.00 4.29 1.77
N LEU A 227 3.73 4.13 0.66
CA LEU A 227 3.82 2.85 -0.05
C LEU A 227 4.63 1.84 0.77
N ALA A 228 5.70 2.29 1.42
CA ALA A 228 6.49 1.51 2.36
C ALA A 228 5.67 1.10 3.60
N LYS A 229 4.83 1.99 4.14
CA LYS A 229 3.90 1.60 5.22
C LYS A 229 2.86 0.59 4.77
N HIS A 230 2.38 0.70 3.54
CA HIS A 230 1.42 -0.26 3.00
C HIS A 230 2.06 -1.63 2.75
N ILE A 231 3.28 -1.70 2.19
CA ILE A 231 3.97 -2.98 1.99
C ILE A 231 4.21 -3.68 3.33
N LYS A 232 4.59 -2.92 4.37
CA LYS A 232 4.66 -3.41 5.75
C LYS A 232 3.36 -4.01 6.23
N THR A 233 2.28 -3.25 6.08
CA THR A 233 0.94 -3.70 6.49
C THR A 233 0.57 -5.01 5.81
N VAL A 234 0.81 -5.14 4.51
CA VAL A 234 0.53 -6.36 3.75
C VAL A 234 1.39 -7.53 4.25
N LEU A 235 2.70 -7.36 4.39
CA LEU A 235 3.61 -8.40 4.86
C LEU A 235 3.27 -8.87 6.29
N VAL A 236 2.91 -7.96 7.19
CA VAL A 236 2.52 -8.31 8.57
C VAL A 236 1.14 -8.98 8.62
N THR A 237 0.14 -8.41 7.95
CA THR A 237 -1.25 -8.88 8.11
C THR A 237 -1.59 -10.10 7.27
N LYS A 238 -1.08 -10.19 6.04
CA LYS A 238 -1.36 -11.30 5.11
C LYS A 238 -0.35 -12.43 5.22
N TYR A 239 0.93 -12.10 5.42
CA TYR A 239 2.03 -13.07 5.43
C TYR A 239 2.63 -13.32 6.82
N HIS A 240 2.08 -12.68 7.86
CA HIS A 240 2.47 -12.90 9.26
C HIS A 240 3.95 -12.62 9.56
N TYR A 241 4.54 -11.65 8.86
CA TYR A 241 5.88 -11.16 9.20
C TYR A 241 5.85 -10.50 10.57
N LEU A 242 6.88 -10.77 11.38
CA LEU A 242 7.06 -10.12 12.68
C LEU A 242 7.47 -8.66 12.48
N ASP A 243 6.71 -7.75 13.07
CA ASP A 243 7.02 -6.32 13.10
C ASP A 243 8.00 -6.04 14.25
N ILE A 244 9.18 -5.52 13.94
CA ILE A 244 10.28 -5.25 14.90
C ILE A 244 10.60 -3.75 14.94
#